data_AF-A0A2V6DQU3-F1
#
_entry.id   AF-A0A2V6DQU3-F1
#
_cell.length_a   1.000
_cell.length_b   1.000
_cell.length_c   1.000
_cell.angle_alpha   90.00
_cell.angle_beta   90.00
_cell.angle_gamma   90.00
#
_symmetry.space_group_name_H-M   'P 1'
#
loop_
_entity.id
_entity.type
_entity.pdbx_description
1 polymer ?
#
loop_
_entity_poly.entity_id
_entity_poly.type
_entity_poly.pdbx_seq_one_letter_code
_entity_poly.pdbx_strand_id
1 'polypeptide(L)'
;GYVYAHQIASAFRPSRQGKAHLAFLAVTSVWLVVAWYFWSSPVLPAPSWKPAPEAAPILGIVELLFISVGLPFLLLSSTGPLLQSWYAHLDLSKHNKPPYFLYALSNAGSVLGLLSYPFLLEPTFRLKIQSWIWGGSFAVFALSCAVCAWQVHRSRAEKAHPIEDSLSPVDATSETPPRRWLWFFLPMSASVLLLATTNLLTQDVAPIPLLWVLPLCVYLLSFVLTFHGPWYRRAIFHPLFAITVALAVISLFRGTEMRIISQVVIFLSVLFAACMVCHGELARIKPPARYLTSFYLLLSAGGAAGGIFVAIIAPTIFPTFWEFQLGLWATAALLIIVLFLDRSSWLHDSKPDLLIPVGFLTLGLVLPQYVAHARLIGRAVGNFAGPR
;
A
#
# COMPACT_ATOMS: atom_id res chain seq x y z
N GLY A 1 -7.31 4.20 10.32
CA GLY A 1 -8.39 4.58 9.40
C GLY A 1 -9.31 3.44 9.01
N TYR A 2 -8.80 2.38 8.36
CA TYR A 2 -9.64 1.34 7.74
C TYR A 2 -10.50 0.54 8.73
N VAL A 3 -9.99 0.25 9.93
CA VAL A 3 -10.78 -0.36 11.03
C VAL A 3 -11.98 0.52 11.39
N TYR A 4 -11.72 1.81 11.61
CA TYR A 4 -12.75 2.81 11.89
C TYR A 4 -13.80 2.90 10.77
N ALA A 5 -13.35 2.94 9.51
CA ALA A 5 -14.25 2.93 8.35
C ALA A 5 -15.13 1.66 8.30
N HIS A 6 -14.55 0.49 8.56
CA HIS A 6 -15.27 -0.77 8.58
C HIS A 6 -16.28 -0.86 9.73
N GLN A 7 -15.88 -0.46 10.94
CA GLN A 7 -16.78 -0.42 12.10
C GLN A 7 -17.95 0.55 11.88
N ILE A 8 -17.68 1.74 11.34
CA ILE A 8 -18.76 2.70 11.05
C ILE A 8 -19.70 2.16 9.98
N ALA A 9 -19.16 1.59 8.90
CA ALA A 9 -19.96 1.06 7.81
C ALA A 9 -20.82 -0.15 8.21
N SER A 10 -20.35 -0.97 9.15
CA SER A 10 -21.06 -2.17 9.63
C SER A 10 -22.04 -1.87 10.77
N ALA A 11 -21.72 -0.95 11.67
CA ALA A 11 -22.52 -0.67 12.87
C ALA A 11 -23.62 0.38 12.67
N PHE A 12 -23.45 1.32 11.73
CA PHE A 12 -24.34 2.47 11.59
C PHE A 12 -25.10 2.51 10.26
N ARG A 13 -26.32 3.05 10.29
CA ARG A 13 -27.05 3.48 9.09
C ARG A 13 -26.28 4.65 8.42
N PRO A 14 -26.34 4.82 7.08
CA PRO A 14 -25.56 5.84 6.36
C PRO A 14 -25.65 7.27 6.91
N SER A 15 -26.83 7.70 7.39
CA SER A 15 -26.99 9.03 7.99
C SER A 15 -26.21 9.21 9.31
N ARG A 16 -26.11 8.15 10.12
CA ARG A 16 -25.28 8.13 11.35
C ARG A 16 -23.80 8.02 11.00
N GLN A 17 -23.45 7.32 9.92
CA GLN A 17 -22.06 7.28 9.41
C GLN A 17 -21.56 8.68 9.05
N GLY A 18 -22.36 9.46 8.32
CA GLY A 18 -22.03 10.85 7.97
C GLY A 18 -21.84 11.73 9.20
N LYS A 19 -22.75 11.68 10.17
CA LYS A 19 -22.64 12.44 11.43
C LYS A 19 -21.40 12.06 12.24
N ALA A 20 -21.12 10.77 12.39
CA ALA A 20 -19.92 10.30 13.10
C ALA A 20 -18.64 10.77 12.40
N HIS A 21 -18.56 10.63 11.07
CA HIS A 21 -17.39 11.08 10.31
C HIS A 21 -17.18 12.59 10.41
N LEU A 22 -18.25 13.39 10.35
CA LEU A 22 -18.17 14.84 10.52
C LEU A 22 -17.78 15.26 11.93
N ALA A 23 -18.24 14.55 12.96
CA ALA A 23 -17.82 14.81 14.34
C ALA A 23 -16.32 14.60 14.51
N PHE A 24 -15.77 13.50 13.97
CA PHE A 24 -14.33 13.26 14.00
C PHE A 24 -13.53 14.29 13.18
N LEU A 25 -14.04 14.72 12.03
CA LEU A 25 -13.45 15.82 11.26
C LEU A 25 -13.43 17.12 12.05
N ALA A 26 -14.51 17.46 12.76
CA ALA A 26 -14.56 18.63 13.62
C ALA A 26 -13.54 18.56 14.76
N VAL A 27 -13.46 17.41 15.45
CA VAL A 27 -12.44 17.19 16.50
C VAL A 27 -11.02 17.35 15.93
N THR A 28 -10.77 16.81 14.74
CA THR A 28 -9.44 16.92 14.10
C THR A 28 -9.13 18.35 13.67
N SER A 29 -10.11 19.09 13.15
CA SER A 29 -9.94 20.52 12.83
C SER A 29 -9.66 21.35 14.07
N VAL A 30 -10.34 21.07 15.20
CA VAL A 30 -10.04 21.71 16.49
C VAL A 30 -8.62 21.38 16.94
N TRP A 31 -8.20 20.11 16.83
CA TRP A 31 -6.83 19.70 17.13
C TRP A 31 -5.79 20.48 16.31
N LEU A 32 -6.01 20.67 15.00
CA LEU A 32 -5.09 21.43 14.16
C LEU A 32 -5.01 22.92 14.56
N VAL A 33 -6.12 23.51 15.02
CA VAL A 33 -6.13 24.88 15.57
C VAL A 33 -5.36 24.95 16.90
N VAL A 34 -5.52 23.95 17.76
CA VAL A 34 -4.76 23.84 19.02
C VAL A 34 -3.26 23.65 18.74
N ALA A 35 -2.91 22.75 17.83
CA ALA A 35 -1.53 22.55 17.37
C ALA A 35 -0.94 23.84 16.82
N TRP A 36 -1.70 24.57 15.99
CA TRP A 36 -1.29 25.89 15.51
C TRP A 36 -1.05 26.89 16.64
N TYR A 37 -1.91 26.95 17.64
CA TYR A 37 -1.74 27.84 18.79
C TYR A 37 -0.45 27.55 19.57
N PHE A 38 -0.16 26.28 19.85
CA PHE A 38 1.03 25.89 20.63
C PHE A 38 2.33 25.87 19.84
N TRP A 39 2.29 25.53 18.54
CA TRP A 39 3.48 25.32 17.72
C TRP A 39 3.70 26.41 16.66
N SER A 40 2.81 27.40 16.57
CA SER A 40 2.78 28.40 15.48
C SER A 40 2.70 27.76 14.09
N SER A 41 2.22 26.51 14.03
CA SER A 41 2.15 25.67 12.83
C SER A 41 1.07 24.60 13.03
N PRO A 42 0.21 24.36 12.01
CA PRO A 42 -0.81 23.31 12.10
C PRO A 42 -0.27 21.89 12.29
N VAL A 43 0.99 21.62 11.90
CA VAL A 43 1.47 20.23 11.79
C VAL A 43 2.91 20.03 12.25
N LEU A 44 3.74 21.07 12.35
CA LEU A 44 5.14 20.96 12.76
C LEU A 44 5.24 21.12 14.28
N PRO A 45 5.60 20.07 15.04
CA PRO A 45 5.75 20.18 16.48
C PRO A 45 6.92 21.09 16.88
N ALA A 46 6.89 21.57 18.13
CA ALA A 46 7.96 22.39 18.67
C ALA A 46 9.31 21.61 18.70
N PRO A 47 10.47 22.29 18.60
CA PRO A 47 11.78 21.64 18.58
C PRO A 47 12.08 20.73 19.79
N SER A 48 11.42 20.96 20.93
CA SER A 48 11.52 20.14 22.15
C SER A 48 11.02 18.71 21.98
N TRP A 49 10.22 18.43 20.94
CA TRP A 49 9.73 17.10 20.62
C TRP A 49 10.72 16.26 19.80
N LYS A 50 11.87 16.81 19.42
CA LYS A 50 12.91 16.04 18.72
C LYS A 50 13.48 15.00 19.70
N PRO A 51 13.48 13.69 19.34
CA PRO A 51 14.10 12.67 20.18
C PRO A 51 15.57 13.02 20.46
N ALA A 52 16.02 12.81 21.69
CA ALA A 52 17.42 12.96 22.04
C ALA A 52 18.28 11.96 21.23
N PRO A 53 19.51 12.31 20.81
CA PRO A 53 20.35 11.47 19.96
C PRO A 53 20.62 10.06 20.52
N GLU A 54 20.54 9.88 21.83
CA GLU A 54 20.87 8.63 22.54
C GLU A 54 19.64 7.80 22.97
N ALA A 55 18.43 8.33 22.81
CA ALA A 55 17.20 7.59 23.11
C ALA A 55 16.85 6.65 21.95
N ALA A 56 16.18 5.51 22.24
CA ALA A 56 15.64 4.62 21.22
C ALA A 56 14.74 5.43 20.25
N PRO A 57 15.22 5.79 19.04
CA PRO A 57 14.67 6.92 18.29
C PRO A 57 13.28 6.59 17.72
N ILE A 58 12.99 5.30 17.58
CA ILE A 58 11.74 4.80 17.00
C ILE A 58 10.54 5.21 17.85
N LEU A 59 10.56 5.01 19.17
CA LEU A 59 9.40 5.30 20.02
C LEU A 59 9.11 6.80 20.06
N GLY A 60 10.15 7.63 20.17
CA GLY A 60 10.00 9.09 20.13
C GLY A 60 9.46 9.60 18.79
N ILE A 61 9.90 9.02 17.67
CA ILE A 61 9.34 9.33 16.34
C ILE A 61 7.88 8.88 16.23
N VAL A 62 7.54 7.68 16.73
CA VAL A 62 6.16 7.18 16.72
C VAL A 62 5.25 8.10 17.54
N GLU A 63 5.67 8.51 18.73
CA GLU A 63 4.92 9.46 19.58
C GLU A 63 4.74 10.82 18.87
N LEU A 64 5.82 11.38 18.32
CA LEU A 64 5.79 12.63 17.55
C LEU A 64 4.78 12.55 16.40
N LEU A 65 4.82 11.48 15.60
CA LEU A 65 3.92 11.29 14.46
C LEU A 65 2.47 11.04 14.91
N PHE A 66 2.29 10.29 15.99
CA PHE A 66 0.97 10.00 16.55
C PHE A 66 0.26 11.29 16.98
N ILE A 67 0.97 12.18 17.66
CA ILE A 67 0.41 13.45 18.16
C ILE A 67 0.24 14.47 17.03
N SER A 68 1.26 14.64 16.18
CA SER A 68 1.23 15.68 15.14
C SER A 68 0.26 15.38 14.01
N VAL A 69 0.27 14.15 13.47
CA VAL A 69 -0.45 13.80 12.24
C VAL A 69 -1.36 12.58 12.38
N GLY A 70 -1.36 11.90 13.52
CA GLY A 70 -2.12 10.66 13.73
C GLY A 70 -3.62 10.80 13.48
N LEU A 71 -4.28 11.79 14.07
CA LEU A 71 -5.71 12.06 13.84
C LEU A 71 -6.02 12.42 12.38
N PRO A 72 -5.33 13.40 11.74
CA PRO A 72 -5.51 13.65 10.31
C PRO A 72 -5.33 12.43 9.43
N PHE A 73 -4.27 11.64 9.64
CA PHE A 73 -4.00 10.44 8.85
C PHE A 73 -5.05 9.35 9.09
N LEU A 74 -5.57 9.22 10.30
CA LEU A 74 -6.69 8.33 10.60
C LEU A 74 -7.90 8.66 9.73
N LEU A 75 -8.23 9.94 9.59
CA LEU A 75 -9.36 10.39 8.78
C LEU A 75 -9.09 10.27 7.29
N LEU A 76 -7.96 10.78 6.79
CA LEU A 76 -7.58 10.66 5.38
C LEU A 76 -7.61 9.19 4.92
N SER A 77 -7.05 8.28 5.71
CA SER A 77 -7.03 6.85 5.39
C SER A 77 -8.41 6.18 5.49
N SER A 78 -9.35 6.74 6.26
CA SER A 78 -10.72 6.21 6.39
C SER A 78 -11.66 6.66 5.26
N THR A 79 -11.36 7.78 4.61
CA THR A 79 -12.26 8.42 3.64
C THR A 79 -12.47 7.58 2.38
N GLY A 80 -11.43 6.95 1.86
CA GLY A 80 -11.53 6.11 0.66
C GLY A 80 -12.60 5.01 0.79
N PRO A 81 -12.50 4.11 1.78
CA PRO A 81 -13.50 3.07 2.00
C PRO A 81 -14.89 3.61 2.36
N LEU A 82 -14.99 4.70 3.13
CA LEU A 82 -16.29 5.30 3.51
C LEU A 82 -17.01 5.93 2.32
N LEU A 83 -16.32 6.75 1.52
CA LEU A 83 -16.92 7.37 0.33
C LEU A 83 -17.32 6.32 -0.70
N GLN A 84 -16.53 5.27 -0.87
CA GLN A 84 -16.90 4.15 -1.74
C GLN A 84 -18.13 3.39 -1.22
N SER A 85 -18.22 3.18 0.09
CA SER A 85 -19.43 2.62 0.71
C SER A 85 -20.64 3.52 0.43
N TRP A 86 -20.54 4.82 0.69
CA TRP A 86 -21.64 5.76 0.44
C TRP A 86 -22.03 5.82 -1.04
N TYR A 87 -21.06 5.84 -1.95
CA TYR A 87 -21.31 5.79 -3.39
C TYR A 87 -22.09 4.55 -3.80
N ALA A 88 -21.73 3.37 -3.27
CA ALA A 88 -22.45 2.13 -3.54
C ALA A 88 -23.92 2.16 -3.06
N HIS A 89 -24.23 2.94 -2.03
CA HIS A 89 -25.59 3.09 -1.50
C HIS A 89 -26.43 4.16 -2.21
N LEU A 90 -25.81 5.06 -3.00
CA LEU A 90 -26.51 6.17 -3.64
C LEU A 90 -27.28 5.79 -4.90
N ASP A 91 -27.20 4.52 -5.33
CA ASP A 91 -27.88 4.03 -6.56
C ASP A 91 -27.49 4.83 -7.82
N LEU A 92 -26.40 5.60 -7.75
CA LEU A 92 -25.81 6.36 -8.85
C LEU A 92 -25.13 5.44 -9.87
N SER A 93 -24.85 4.20 -9.48
CA SER A 93 -24.34 3.16 -10.37
C SER A 93 -25.44 2.68 -11.31
N LYS A 94 -25.72 3.46 -12.36
CA LYS A 94 -26.59 3.07 -13.50
C LYS A 94 -26.25 1.70 -14.12
N HIS A 95 -25.10 1.12 -13.79
CA HIS A 95 -24.61 -0.17 -14.30
C HIS A 95 -24.20 -1.19 -13.24
N ASN A 96 -24.60 -1.02 -11.96
CA ASN A 96 -24.26 -1.94 -10.87
C ASN A 96 -22.74 -2.21 -10.72
N LYS A 97 -21.88 -1.31 -11.26
CA LYS A 97 -20.43 -1.46 -11.21
C LYS A 97 -19.94 -1.03 -9.83
N PRO A 98 -19.13 -1.87 -9.15
CA PRO A 98 -18.57 -1.51 -7.85
C PRO A 98 -17.56 -0.36 -7.97
N PRO A 99 -17.45 0.51 -6.95
CA PRO A 99 -16.76 1.82 -7.02
C PRO A 99 -15.22 1.76 -6.96
N TYR A 100 -14.61 0.66 -7.42
CA TYR A 100 -13.17 0.43 -7.35
C TYR A 100 -12.34 1.48 -8.11
N PHE A 101 -12.93 2.17 -9.09
CA PHE A 101 -12.26 3.27 -9.80
C PHE A 101 -11.91 4.44 -8.88
N LEU A 102 -12.67 4.68 -7.80
CA LEU A 102 -12.36 5.72 -6.82
C LEU A 102 -11.07 5.39 -6.04
N TYR A 103 -10.79 4.10 -5.83
CA TYR A 103 -9.52 3.67 -5.25
C TYR A 103 -8.34 3.93 -6.18
N ALA A 104 -8.51 3.64 -7.46
CA ALA A 104 -7.49 3.97 -8.46
C ALA A 104 -7.27 5.49 -8.56
N LEU A 105 -8.34 6.29 -8.55
CA LEU A 105 -8.26 7.75 -8.56
C LEU A 105 -7.53 8.29 -7.31
N SER A 106 -7.82 7.75 -6.13
CA SER A 106 -7.13 8.13 -4.89
C SER A 106 -5.63 7.78 -4.92
N ASN A 107 -5.25 6.63 -5.47
CA ASN A 107 -3.84 6.27 -5.66
C ASN A 107 -3.16 7.16 -6.72
N ALA A 108 -3.86 7.52 -7.80
CA ALA A 108 -3.33 8.43 -8.81
C ALA A 108 -3.08 9.83 -8.23
N GLY A 109 -4.01 10.33 -7.40
CA GLY A 109 -3.81 11.55 -6.62
C GLY A 109 -2.62 11.45 -5.67
N SER A 110 -2.39 10.28 -5.06
CA SER A 110 -1.22 10.03 -4.20
C SER A 110 0.10 10.06 -4.98
N VAL A 111 0.14 9.49 -6.20
CA VAL A 111 1.31 9.60 -7.11
C VAL A 111 1.57 11.07 -7.48
N LEU A 112 0.53 11.81 -7.85
CA LEU A 112 0.66 13.24 -8.16
C LEU A 112 1.18 14.04 -6.97
N GLY A 113 0.65 13.80 -5.77
CA GLY A 113 1.12 14.44 -4.54
C GLY A 113 2.58 14.10 -4.22
N LEU A 114 2.95 12.83 -4.38
CA LEU A 114 4.29 12.33 -4.10
C LEU A 114 5.34 12.92 -5.07
N LEU A 115 5.03 13.02 -6.36
CA LEU A 115 5.89 13.67 -7.35
C LEU A 115 5.92 15.20 -7.18
N SER A 116 4.82 15.80 -6.75
CA SER A 116 4.77 17.26 -6.51
C SER A 116 5.75 17.70 -5.42
N TYR A 117 6.11 16.83 -4.46
CA TYR A 117 7.01 17.22 -3.38
C TYR A 117 8.43 17.58 -3.86
N PRO A 118 9.22 16.66 -4.47
CA PRO A 118 10.58 16.97 -4.93
C PRO A 118 10.63 17.99 -6.08
N PHE A 119 9.62 18.00 -6.96
CA PHE A 119 9.66 18.82 -8.18
C PHE A 119 9.06 20.21 -8.03
N LEU A 120 8.12 20.41 -7.08
CA LEU A 120 7.41 21.67 -6.92
C LEU A 120 7.49 22.21 -5.50
N LEU A 121 7.18 21.41 -4.48
CA LEU A 121 7.05 21.94 -3.12
C LEU A 121 8.39 22.22 -2.44
N GLU A 122 9.33 21.28 -2.51
CA GLU A 122 10.65 21.41 -1.90
C GLU A 122 11.48 22.56 -2.50
N PRO A 123 11.56 22.74 -3.84
CA PRO A 123 12.33 23.86 -4.42
C PRO A 123 11.68 25.24 -4.21
N THR A 124 10.35 25.29 -4.07
CA THR A 124 9.59 26.55 -4.09
C THR A 124 9.25 27.09 -2.70
N PHE A 125 8.93 26.21 -1.75
CA PHE A 125 8.34 26.63 -0.47
C PHE A 125 9.17 26.19 0.74
N ARG A 126 9.38 27.13 1.68
CA ARG A 126 9.93 26.83 3.00
C ARG A 126 8.99 25.93 3.81
N LEU A 127 9.52 25.08 4.69
CA LEU A 127 8.75 24.14 5.54
C LEU A 127 7.56 24.78 6.27
N LYS A 128 7.73 26.01 6.80
CA LYS A 128 6.64 26.73 7.48
C LYS A 128 5.46 26.99 6.55
N ILE A 129 5.71 27.38 5.30
CA ILE A 129 4.67 27.60 4.29
C ILE A 129 4.02 26.27 3.91
N GLN A 130 4.81 25.20 3.73
CA GLN A 130 4.28 23.86 3.44
C GLN A 130 3.28 23.39 4.52
N SER A 131 3.56 23.68 5.79
CA SER A 131 2.63 23.37 6.89
C SER A 131 1.31 24.13 6.79
N TRP A 132 1.33 25.41 6.37
CA TRP A 132 0.11 26.18 6.14
C TRP A 132 -0.67 25.67 4.93
N ILE A 133 0.02 25.36 3.82
CA ILE A 133 -0.59 24.73 2.64
C ILE A 133 -1.30 23.43 3.06
N TRP A 134 -0.63 22.58 3.84
CA TRP A 134 -1.20 21.33 4.33
C TRP A 134 -2.46 21.57 5.18
N GLY A 135 -2.42 22.53 6.11
CA GLY A 135 -3.59 22.88 6.94
C GLY A 135 -4.77 23.40 6.11
N GLY A 136 -4.50 24.25 5.12
CA GLY A 136 -5.51 24.72 4.16
C GLY A 136 -6.10 23.59 3.31
N SER A 137 -5.26 22.69 2.80
CA SER A 137 -5.70 21.51 2.05
C SER A 137 -6.55 20.58 2.91
N PHE A 138 -6.24 20.41 4.20
CA PHE A 138 -7.05 19.64 5.13
C PHE A 138 -8.44 20.27 5.33
N ALA A 139 -8.52 21.60 5.44
CA ALA A 139 -9.81 22.30 5.54
C ALA A 139 -10.69 22.10 4.28
N VAL A 140 -10.10 22.19 3.08
CA VAL A 140 -10.78 21.90 1.82
C VAL A 140 -11.27 20.45 1.76
N PHE A 141 -10.44 19.52 2.22
CA PHE A 141 -10.79 18.10 2.33
C PHE A 141 -11.96 17.87 3.30
N ALA A 142 -11.95 18.50 4.48
CA ALA A 142 -13.02 18.39 5.46
C ALA A 142 -14.35 18.94 4.92
N LEU A 143 -14.31 20.08 4.22
CA LEU A 143 -15.49 20.67 3.57
C LEU A 143 -16.04 19.72 2.49
N SER A 144 -15.16 19.12 1.68
CA SER A 144 -15.55 18.16 0.64
C SER A 144 -16.24 16.93 1.24
N CYS A 145 -15.73 16.40 2.36
CA CYS A 145 -16.38 15.31 3.09
C CYS A 145 -17.74 15.72 3.66
N ALA A 146 -17.90 16.96 4.14
CA ALA A 146 -19.18 17.52 4.59
C ALA A 146 -20.20 17.61 3.46
N VAL A 147 -19.79 18.06 2.27
CA VAL A 147 -20.65 18.08 1.08
C VAL A 147 -21.10 16.67 0.71
N CYS A 148 -20.19 15.68 0.68
CA CYS A 148 -20.55 14.29 0.40
C CYS A 148 -21.54 13.73 1.44
N ALA A 149 -21.28 13.93 2.73
CA ALA A 149 -22.17 13.47 3.79
C ALA A 149 -23.56 14.12 3.70
N TRP A 150 -23.62 15.41 3.36
CA TRP A 150 -24.87 16.14 3.15
C TRP A 150 -25.65 15.61 1.94
N GLN A 151 -24.98 15.37 0.80
CA GLN A 151 -25.61 14.78 -0.38
C GLN A 151 -26.22 13.40 -0.07
N VAL A 152 -25.47 12.55 0.65
CA VAL A 152 -25.96 11.22 1.05
C VAL A 152 -27.19 11.31 1.95
N HIS A 153 -27.21 12.27 2.86
CA HIS A 153 -28.35 12.52 3.72
C HIS A 153 -29.58 12.98 2.91
N ARG A 154 -29.39 13.90 1.96
CA ARG A 154 -30.47 14.45 1.12
C ARG A 154 -31.12 13.41 0.21
N SER A 155 -30.31 12.63 -0.52
CA SER A 155 -30.83 11.61 -1.46
C SER A 155 -31.64 10.50 -0.77
N ARG A 156 -31.43 10.26 0.53
CA ARG A 156 -32.26 9.33 1.31
C ARG A 156 -33.52 9.97 1.89
N ALA A 157 -33.48 11.24 2.26
CA ALA A 157 -34.70 11.96 2.66
C ALA A 157 -35.73 11.98 1.52
N GLU A 158 -35.26 12.06 0.27
CA GLU A 158 -36.10 11.98 -0.94
C GLU A 158 -36.61 10.55 -1.23
N LYS A 159 -35.89 9.49 -0.82
CA LYS A 159 -36.31 8.08 -1.00
C LYS A 159 -37.09 7.50 0.20
N ALA A 160 -37.42 8.30 1.22
CA ALA A 160 -38.13 7.84 2.41
C ALA A 160 -39.65 7.73 2.19
N HIS A 161 -40.08 6.80 1.33
CA HIS A 161 -41.39 6.15 1.49
C HIS A 161 -41.22 4.92 2.39
N PRO A 162 -42.05 4.72 3.42
CA PRO A 162 -41.92 3.59 4.34
C PRO A 162 -42.37 2.32 3.61
N ILE A 163 -41.42 1.50 3.21
CA ILE A 163 -41.71 0.18 2.66
C ILE A 163 -41.17 -0.86 3.64
N GLU A 164 -42.14 -1.52 4.27
CA GLU A 164 -42.07 -2.67 5.16
C GLU A 164 -41.78 -3.98 4.39
N ASP A 165 -41.35 -3.89 3.13
CA ASP A 165 -41.33 -5.00 2.15
C ASP A 165 -39.95 -5.20 1.49
N SER A 166 -38.94 -5.55 2.29
CA SER A 166 -37.68 -6.08 1.76
C SER A 166 -37.01 -7.08 2.72
N LEU A 167 -37.80 -7.77 3.53
CA LEU A 167 -37.39 -9.01 4.20
C LEU A 167 -37.66 -10.19 3.26
N SER A 168 -37.14 -10.13 2.04
CA SER A 168 -36.88 -11.35 1.27
C SER A 168 -35.46 -11.78 1.62
N PRO A 169 -35.25 -12.99 2.15
CA PRO A 169 -33.91 -13.54 2.29
C PRO A 169 -33.39 -13.78 0.88
N VAL A 170 -32.73 -12.77 0.30
CA VAL A 170 -32.00 -12.92 -0.97
C VAL A 170 -30.84 -13.85 -0.67
N ASP A 171 -31.09 -15.13 -0.97
CA ASP A 171 -30.18 -16.26 -1.09
C ASP A 171 -28.88 -16.16 -0.29
N ALA A 172 -28.87 -16.88 0.82
CA ALA A 172 -27.69 -17.27 1.58
C ALA A 172 -26.76 -18.24 0.80
N THR A 173 -26.76 -18.21 -0.53
CA THR A 173 -25.95 -19.06 -1.41
C THR A 173 -25.10 -18.22 -2.37
N SER A 174 -24.07 -17.59 -1.82
CA SER A 174 -22.81 -17.37 -2.54
C SER A 174 -21.73 -17.14 -1.48
N GLU A 175 -21.29 -18.26 -0.93
CA GLU A 175 -20.16 -18.32 -0.03
C GLU A 175 -18.97 -17.60 -0.64
N THR A 176 -18.44 -16.62 0.07
CA THR A 176 -16.98 -16.51 0.11
C THR A 176 -16.50 -16.00 1.47
N PRO A 177 -15.42 -16.61 2.00
CA PRO A 177 -14.38 -17.20 1.14
C PRO A 177 -13.64 -18.44 1.70
N PRO A 178 -13.21 -19.36 0.82
CA PRO A 178 -12.01 -20.15 1.13
C PRO A 178 -10.72 -19.30 1.10
N ARG A 179 -10.78 -18.03 0.65
CA ARG A 179 -9.61 -17.24 0.22
C ARG A 179 -9.49 -15.79 0.71
N ARG A 180 -10.17 -15.35 1.79
CA ARG A 180 -10.00 -13.98 2.37
C ARG A 180 -8.55 -13.69 2.75
N TRP A 181 -7.81 -14.73 3.11
CA TRP A 181 -6.39 -14.62 3.43
C TRP A 181 -5.57 -14.03 2.26
N LEU A 182 -5.96 -14.25 0.99
CA LEU A 182 -5.30 -13.61 -0.15
C LEU A 182 -5.45 -12.09 -0.15
N TRP A 183 -6.54 -11.56 0.42
CA TRP A 183 -6.73 -10.10 0.59
C TRP A 183 -5.71 -9.49 1.55
N PHE A 184 -5.09 -10.31 2.41
CA PHE A 184 -4.05 -9.92 3.34
C PHE A 184 -2.65 -10.20 2.76
N PHE A 185 -2.38 -11.44 2.32
CA PHE A 185 -1.03 -11.87 1.96
C PHE A 185 -0.51 -11.30 0.63
N LEU A 186 -1.37 -11.09 -0.39
CA LEU A 186 -0.95 -10.46 -1.65
C LEU A 186 -0.43 -9.02 -1.44
N PRO A 187 -1.19 -8.10 -0.79
CA PRO A 187 -0.68 -6.75 -0.53
C PRO A 187 0.43 -6.74 0.52
N MET A 188 0.48 -7.70 1.46
CA MET A 188 1.62 -7.87 2.35
C MET A 188 2.91 -8.12 1.57
N SER A 189 2.90 -9.07 0.63
CA SER A 189 4.08 -9.40 -0.18
C SER A 189 4.54 -8.21 -1.04
N ALA A 190 3.58 -7.50 -1.67
CA ALA A 190 3.89 -6.28 -2.42
C ALA A 190 4.49 -5.19 -1.53
N SER A 191 3.98 -5.01 -0.31
CA SER A 191 4.51 -4.02 0.64
C SER A 191 5.89 -4.41 1.18
N VAL A 192 6.15 -5.70 1.42
CA VAL A 192 7.50 -6.19 1.77
C VAL A 192 8.48 -5.85 0.65
N LEU A 193 8.12 -6.15 -0.60
CA LEU A 193 8.98 -5.83 -1.75
C LEU A 193 9.18 -4.33 -1.94
N LEU A 194 8.15 -3.50 -1.71
CA LEU A 194 8.29 -2.05 -1.74
C LEU A 194 9.34 -1.58 -0.73
N LEU A 195 9.22 -1.95 0.55
CA LEU A 195 10.14 -1.47 1.58
C LEU A 195 11.53 -2.08 1.41
N ALA A 196 11.63 -3.37 1.10
CA ALA A 196 12.91 -4.01 0.86
C ALA A 196 13.63 -3.40 -0.34
N THR A 197 12.93 -3.17 -1.46
CA THR A 197 13.53 -2.49 -2.63
C THR A 197 13.95 -1.06 -2.28
N THR A 198 13.16 -0.36 -1.47
CA THR A 198 13.50 1.00 -1.02
C THR A 198 14.76 1.00 -0.16
N ASN A 199 14.88 0.07 0.80
CA ASN A 199 16.07 -0.09 1.62
C ASN A 199 17.28 -0.42 0.76
N LEU A 200 17.17 -1.42 -0.13
CA LEU A 200 18.25 -1.80 -1.04
C LEU A 200 18.74 -0.62 -1.88
N LEU A 201 17.82 0.16 -2.45
CA LEU A 201 18.18 1.33 -3.26
C LEU A 201 18.81 2.46 -2.44
N THR A 202 18.30 2.73 -1.23
CA THR A 202 18.73 3.88 -0.42
C THR A 202 19.91 3.58 0.51
N GLN A 203 20.19 2.32 0.81
CA GLN A 203 21.29 1.90 1.69
C GLN A 203 22.47 1.35 0.88
N ASP A 204 22.21 0.43 -0.06
CA ASP A 204 23.27 -0.32 -0.74
C ASP A 204 23.63 0.25 -2.12
N VAL A 205 22.67 0.85 -2.83
CA VAL A 205 22.91 1.41 -4.17
C VAL A 205 23.40 2.85 -4.10
N ALA A 206 22.59 3.75 -3.55
CA ALA A 206 23.00 5.14 -3.36
C ALA A 206 22.13 5.83 -2.29
N PRO A 207 22.72 6.39 -1.21
CA PRO A 207 21.98 7.18 -0.21
C PRO A 207 21.66 8.58 -0.76
N ILE A 208 20.77 8.63 -1.74
CA ILE A 208 20.29 9.87 -2.36
C ILE A 208 18.97 10.28 -1.67
N PRO A 209 18.88 11.50 -1.12
CA PRO A 209 17.63 12.01 -0.57
C PRO A 209 16.48 11.88 -1.58
N LEU A 210 15.30 11.49 -1.10
CA LEU A 210 14.08 11.33 -1.90
C LEU A 210 14.11 10.24 -2.98
N LEU A 211 15.18 9.44 -3.10
CA LEU A 211 15.20 8.29 -4.01
C LEU A 211 14.05 7.30 -3.75
N TRP A 212 13.59 7.21 -2.49
CA TRP A 212 12.45 6.41 -2.06
C TRP A 212 11.10 6.81 -2.71
N VAL A 213 11.01 8.00 -3.30
CA VAL A 213 9.83 8.44 -4.06
C VAL A 213 9.59 7.53 -5.26
N LEU A 214 10.65 7.09 -5.95
CA LEU A 214 10.54 6.24 -7.14
C LEU A 214 9.87 4.88 -6.86
N PRO A 215 10.36 4.03 -5.92
CA PRO A 215 9.72 2.75 -5.64
C PRO A 215 8.29 2.93 -5.11
N LEU A 216 8.01 3.97 -4.32
CA LEU A 216 6.66 4.23 -3.84
C LEU A 216 5.71 4.66 -4.98
N CYS A 217 6.16 5.49 -5.92
CA CYS A 217 5.41 5.81 -7.15
C CYS A 217 5.08 4.54 -7.95
N VAL A 218 6.06 3.66 -8.17
CA VAL A 218 5.87 2.39 -8.88
C VAL A 218 4.82 1.52 -8.18
N TYR A 219 4.91 1.40 -6.86
CA TYR A 219 3.93 0.67 -6.06
C TYR A 219 2.52 1.27 -6.19
N LEU A 220 2.35 2.58 -6.03
CA LEU A 220 1.03 3.22 -6.16
C LEU A 220 0.47 3.14 -7.58
N LEU A 221 1.31 3.30 -8.60
CA LEU A 221 0.91 3.15 -10.01
C LEU A 221 0.35 1.76 -10.29
N SER A 222 0.90 0.71 -9.68
CA SER A 222 0.33 -0.62 -9.85
C SER A 222 -1.09 -0.75 -9.31
N PHE A 223 -1.45 -0.07 -8.20
CA PHE A 223 -2.85 0.03 -7.76
C PHE A 223 -3.72 0.81 -8.73
N VAL A 224 -3.22 1.94 -9.27
CA VAL A 224 -3.95 2.73 -10.28
C VAL A 224 -4.31 1.85 -11.48
N LEU A 225 -3.32 1.15 -12.04
CA LEU A 225 -3.50 0.31 -13.23
C LEU A 225 -4.43 -0.88 -12.95
N THR A 226 -4.24 -1.58 -11.84
CA THR A 226 -4.98 -2.83 -11.53
C THR A 226 -6.43 -2.57 -11.08
N PHE A 227 -6.71 -1.44 -10.42
CA PHE A 227 -8.06 -1.12 -9.92
C PHE A 227 -8.89 -0.29 -10.91
N HIS A 228 -8.28 0.43 -11.85
CA HIS A 228 -8.99 1.22 -12.86
C HIS A 228 -9.49 0.39 -14.04
N GLY A 229 -8.68 -0.53 -14.57
CA GLY A 229 -9.00 -1.20 -15.84
C GLY A 229 -8.29 -2.56 -16.03
N PRO A 230 -8.50 -3.22 -17.19
CA PRO A 230 -7.97 -4.55 -17.49
C PRO A 230 -6.49 -4.53 -17.91
N TRP A 231 -5.68 -3.69 -17.27
CA TRP A 231 -4.26 -3.51 -17.56
C TRP A 231 -3.43 -4.72 -17.15
N TYR A 232 -3.85 -5.43 -16.10
CA TYR A 232 -3.21 -6.65 -15.67
C TYR A 232 -3.63 -7.85 -16.50
N ARG A 233 -2.65 -8.46 -17.17
CA ARG A 233 -2.81 -9.70 -17.94
C ARG A 233 -1.75 -10.70 -17.51
N ARG A 234 -2.18 -11.87 -17.04
CA ARG A 234 -1.31 -12.97 -16.58
C ARG A 234 -0.23 -13.33 -17.61
N ALA A 235 -0.62 -13.43 -18.89
CA ALA A 235 0.27 -13.75 -20.00
C ALA A 235 1.42 -12.75 -20.20
N ILE A 236 1.30 -11.52 -19.71
CA ILE A 236 2.35 -10.49 -19.82
C ILE A 236 3.13 -10.42 -18.50
N PHE A 237 2.42 -10.29 -17.38
CA PHE A 237 3.07 -9.97 -16.11
C PHE A 237 3.73 -11.16 -15.41
N HIS A 238 3.30 -12.40 -15.66
CA HIS A 238 4.00 -13.57 -15.12
C HIS A 238 5.38 -13.78 -15.76
N PRO A 239 5.53 -13.83 -17.10
CA PRO A 239 6.85 -13.92 -17.70
C PRO A 239 7.68 -12.65 -17.43
N LEU A 240 7.07 -11.46 -17.41
CA LEU A 240 7.79 -10.24 -17.03
C LEU A 240 8.33 -10.31 -15.60
N PHE A 241 7.56 -10.83 -14.65
CA PHE A 241 8.03 -11.05 -13.28
C PHE A 241 9.22 -12.02 -13.25
N ALA A 242 9.12 -13.17 -13.92
CA ALA A 242 10.22 -14.13 -14.02
C ALA A 242 11.51 -13.50 -14.60
N ILE A 243 11.39 -12.78 -15.72
CA ILE A 243 12.52 -12.13 -16.39
C ILE A 243 13.15 -11.06 -15.48
N THR A 244 12.33 -10.20 -14.88
CA THR A 244 12.82 -9.11 -14.01
C THR A 244 13.45 -9.64 -12.73
N VAL A 245 12.99 -10.77 -12.19
CA VAL A 245 13.65 -11.44 -11.08
C VAL A 245 15.01 -12.00 -11.50
N ALA A 246 15.12 -12.65 -12.66
CA ALA A 246 16.41 -13.11 -13.17
C ALA A 246 17.41 -11.95 -13.33
N LEU A 247 16.95 -10.81 -13.87
CA LEU A 247 17.76 -9.59 -13.96
C LEU A 247 18.17 -9.04 -12.59
N ALA A 248 17.26 -9.03 -11.61
CA ALA A 248 17.56 -8.60 -10.24
C ALA A 248 18.63 -9.50 -9.59
N VAL A 249 18.54 -10.81 -9.80
CA VAL A 249 19.54 -11.77 -9.32
C VAL A 249 20.90 -11.52 -9.98
N ILE A 250 20.95 -11.34 -11.31
CA ILE A 250 22.19 -10.98 -12.02
C ILE A 250 22.78 -9.67 -11.48
N SER A 251 21.91 -8.68 -11.21
CA SER A 251 22.32 -7.39 -10.64
C SER A 251 22.93 -7.55 -9.24
N LEU A 252 22.36 -8.42 -8.40
CA LEU A 252 22.91 -8.72 -7.08
C LEU A 252 24.26 -9.42 -7.16
N PHE A 253 24.48 -10.32 -8.12
CA PHE A 253 25.78 -10.98 -8.33
C PHE A 253 26.87 -10.05 -8.82
N ARG A 254 26.56 -9.17 -9.78
CA ARG A 254 27.54 -8.21 -10.31
C ARG A 254 27.84 -7.07 -9.34
N GLY A 255 26.92 -6.76 -8.43
CA GLY A 255 27.10 -5.74 -7.42
C GLY A 255 27.61 -4.43 -8.01
N THR A 256 28.70 -3.91 -7.46
CA THR A 256 29.30 -2.61 -7.81
C THR A 256 29.89 -2.53 -9.22
N GLU A 257 30.04 -3.64 -9.94
CA GLU A 257 30.50 -3.62 -11.34
C GLU A 257 29.42 -3.08 -12.30
N MET A 258 28.16 -3.03 -11.87
CA MET A 258 27.05 -2.47 -12.65
C MET A 258 26.86 -0.98 -12.41
N ARG A 259 26.50 -0.26 -13.47
CA ARG A 259 26.12 1.16 -13.37
C ARG A 259 24.91 1.31 -12.46
N ILE A 260 24.96 2.30 -11.56
CA ILE A 260 23.88 2.63 -10.61
C ILE A 260 22.52 2.75 -11.29
N ILE A 261 22.45 3.47 -12.42
CA ILE A 261 21.20 3.66 -13.17
C ILE A 261 20.61 2.31 -13.61
N SER A 262 21.44 1.37 -14.05
CA SER A 262 20.99 0.04 -14.44
C SER A 262 20.42 -0.75 -13.26
N GLN A 263 21.08 -0.68 -12.10
CA GLN A 263 20.57 -1.31 -10.88
C GLN A 263 19.22 -0.73 -10.46
N VAL A 264 19.09 0.60 -10.44
CA VAL A 264 17.83 1.30 -10.13
C VAL A 264 16.71 0.86 -11.08
N VAL A 265 16.97 0.85 -12.39
CA VAL A 265 15.98 0.43 -13.38
C VAL A 265 15.56 -1.03 -13.19
N ILE A 266 16.52 -1.93 -12.94
CA ILE A 266 16.24 -3.36 -12.72
C ILE A 266 15.39 -3.57 -11.46
N PHE A 267 15.78 -2.94 -10.34
CA PHE A 267 15.06 -3.08 -9.07
C PHE A 267 13.66 -2.45 -9.11
N LEU A 268 13.49 -1.31 -9.78
CA LEU A 268 12.16 -0.74 -10.02
C LEU A 268 11.32 -1.60 -10.97
N SER A 269 11.93 -2.26 -11.94
CA SER A 269 11.23 -3.15 -12.88
C SER A 269 10.72 -4.42 -12.20
N VAL A 270 11.54 -5.06 -11.36
CA VAL A 270 11.08 -6.23 -10.59
C VAL A 270 10.04 -5.84 -9.55
N LEU A 271 10.19 -4.69 -8.89
CA LEU A 271 9.17 -4.16 -7.98
C LEU A 271 7.85 -3.91 -8.72
N PHE A 272 7.89 -3.28 -9.91
CA PHE A 272 6.70 -3.03 -10.72
C PHE A 272 6.01 -4.34 -11.12
N ALA A 273 6.76 -5.29 -11.66
CA ALA A 273 6.22 -6.58 -12.10
C ALA A 273 5.60 -7.35 -10.92
N ALA A 274 6.29 -7.41 -9.78
CA ALA A 274 5.80 -8.06 -8.56
C ALA A 274 4.54 -7.39 -8.02
N CYS A 275 4.51 -6.06 -7.93
CA CYS A 275 3.33 -5.31 -7.50
C CYS A 275 2.15 -5.51 -8.48
N MET A 276 2.41 -5.51 -9.79
CA MET A 276 1.38 -5.78 -10.79
C MET A 276 0.82 -7.20 -10.66
N VAL A 277 1.64 -8.21 -10.35
CA VAL A 277 1.18 -9.56 -10.04
C VAL A 277 0.32 -9.58 -8.77
N CYS A 278 0.84 -9.08 -7.65
CA CYS A 278 0.13 -9.10 -6.37
C CYS A 278 -1.18 -8.31 -6.41
N HIS A 279 -1.14 -7.06 -6.87
CA HIS A 279 -2.31 -6.20 -6.95
C HIS A 279 -3.26 -6.59 -8.08
N GLY A 280 -2.73 -7.15 -9.18
CA GLY A 280 -3.52 -7.66 -10.29
C GLY A 280 -4.34 -8.88 -9.91
N GLU A 281 -3.72 -9.87 -9.25
CA GLU A 281 -4.44 -11.03 -8.69
C GLU A 281 -5.43 -10.60 -7.60
N LEU A 282 -5.04 -9.66 -6.74
CA LEU A 282 -5.94 -9.08 -5.74
C LEU A 282 -7.14 -8.37 -6.41
N ALA A 283 -6.91 -7.66 -7.51
CA ALA A 283 -7.95 -6.98 -8.27
C ALA A 283 -8.90 -7.95 -8.98
N ARG A 284 -8.46 -9.17 -9.32
CA ARG A 284 -9.32 -10.22 -9.91
C ARG A 284 -10.26 -10.84 -8.89
N ILE A 285 -9.86 -10.90 -7.61
CA ILE A 285 -10.66 -11.48 -6.51
C ILE A 285 -11.43 -10.43 -5.69
N LYS A 286 -11.66 -9.24 -6.28
CA LYS A 286 -12.45 -8.16 -5.66
C LYS A 286 -13.86 -8.65 -5.33
N PRO A 287 -14.33 -8.49 -4.09
CA PRO A 287 -15.66 -8.96 -3.72
C PRO A 287 -16.79 -8.04 -4.23
N PRO A 288 -18.05 -8.47 -4.11
CA PRO A 288 -19.20 -7.58 -4.27
C PRO A 288 -19.22 -6.48 -3.19
N ALA A 289 -20.02 -5.43 -3.42
CA ALA A 289 -20.09 -4.23 -2.57
C ALA A 289 -20.34 -4.53 -1.07
N ARG A 290 -21.03 -5.64 -0.75
CA ARG A 290 -21.29 -6.08 0.63
C ARG A 290 -20.03 -6.27 1.47
N TYR A 291 -18.92 -6.71 0.87
CA TYR A 291 -17.66 -6.97 1.59
C TYR A 291 -16.57 -5.92 1.33
N LEU A 292 -16.94 -4.79 0.72
CA LEU A 292 -16.00 -3.77 0.25
C LEU A 292 -15.10 -3.23 1.37
N THR A 293 -15.67 -2.91 2.53
CA THR A 293 -14.91 -2.37 3.66
C THR A 293 -14.02 -3.42 4.31
N SER A 294 -14.45 -4.69 4.40
CA SER A 294 -13.62 -5.80 4.88
C SER A 294 -12.45 -6.10 3.94
N PHE A 295 -12.68 -6.05 2.62
CA PHE A 295 -11.63 -6.20 1.62
C PHE A 295 -10.54 -5.15 1.78
N TYR A 296 -10.96 -3.90 1.87
CA TYR A 296 -10.05 -2.77 2.08
C TYR A 296 -9.33 -2.85 3.44
N LEU A 297 -10.00 -3.31 4.48
CA LEU A 297 -9.39 -3.55 5.78
C LEU A 297 -8.28 -4.60 5.70
N LEU A 298 -8.54 -5.77 5.11
CA LEU A 298 -7.52 -6.81 4.95
C LEU A 298 -6.38 -6.37 4.01
N LEU A 299 -6.71 -5.63 2.94
CA LEU A 299 -5.72 -5.03 2.05
C LEU A 299 -4.77 -4.10 2.82
N SER A 300 -5.32 -3.17 3.59
CA SER A 300 -4.53 -2.24 4.41
C SER A 300 -3.77 -2.96 5.53
N ALA A 301 -4.37 -3.97 6.16
CA ALA A 301 -3.74 -4.74 7.24
C ALA A 301 -2.56 -5.56 6.72
N GLY A 302 -2.71 -6.17 5.54
CA GLY A 302 -1.63 -6.89 4.85
C GLY A 302 -0.45 -5.96 4.53
N GLY A 303 -0.74 -4.81 3.92
CA GLY A 303 0.29 -3.80 3.65
C GLY A 303 1.01 -3.33 4.92
N ALA A 304 0.26 -3.00 5.99
CA ALA A 304 0.84 -2.61 7.28
C ALA A 304 1.70 -3.72 7.90
N ALA A 305 1.26 -4.98 7.83
CA ALA A 305 2.02 -6.13 8.30
C ALA A 305 3.32 -6.33 7.51
N GLY A 306 3.30 -6.12 6.19
CA GLY A 306 4.51 -6.13 5.37
C GLY A 306 5.49 -5.01 5.77
N GLY A 307 4.95 -3.82 6.08
CA GLY A 307 5.72 -2.71 6.63
C GLY A 307 6.40 -3.03 7.96
N ILE A 308 5.64 -3.55 8.94
CA ILE A 308 6.13 -3.99 10.25
C ILE A 308 7.18 -5.09 10.09
N PHE A 309 6.95 -6.03 9.15
CA PHE A 309 7.90 -7.09 8.88
C PHE A 309 9.26 -6.52 8.46
N VAL A 310 9.31 -5.63 7.47
CA VAL A 310 10.60 -5.10 6.98
C VAL A 310 11.23 -4.11 7.96
N ALA A 311 10.43 -3.26 8.62
CA ALA A 311 10.97 -2.19 9.47
C ALA A 311 11.38 -2.64 10.88
N ILE A 312 10.77 -3.72 11.41
CA ILE A 312 10.94 -4.14 12.82
C ILE A 312 11.35 -5.60 12.92
N ILE A 313 10.62 -6.51 12.28
CA ILE A 313 10.82 -7.96 12.48
C ILE A 313 12.09 -8.44 11.75
N ALA A 314 12.30 -8.04 10.49
CA ALA A 314 13.42 -8.53 9.70
C ALA A 314 14.78 -8.12 10.28
N PRO A 315 15.02 -6.85 10.69
CA PRO A 315 16.29 -6.44 11.28
C PRO A 315 16.57 -7.05 12.66
N THR A 316 15.53 -7.51 13.38
CA THR A 316 15.70 -8.12 14.71
C THR A 316 15.94 -9.62 14.66
N ILE A 317 15.39 -10.31 13.65
CA ILE A 317 15.52 -11.77 13.49
C ILE A 317 16.70 -12.14 12.60
N PHE A 318 16.92 -11.40 11.51
CA PHE A 318 17.92 -11.75 10.52
C PHE A 318 19.22 -10.95 10.74
N PRO A 319 20.39 -11.61 10.72
CA PRO A 319 21.67 -10.93 10.91
C PRO A 319 22.12 -10.12 9.69
N THR A 320 21.46 -10.29 8.54
CA THR A 320 21.77 -9.64 7.25
C THR A 320 20.49 -9.25 6.53
N PHE A 321 20.60 -8.42 5.50
CA PHE A 321 19.48 -8.00 4.67
C PHE A 321 18.87 -9.20 3.91
N TRP A 322 17.66 -9.61 4.27
CA TRP A 322 16.96 -10.80 3.75
C TRP A 322 15.55 -10.52 3.22
N GLU A 323 14.98 -9.39 3.61
CA GLU A 323 13.61 -8.99 3.29
C GLU A 323 13.33 -8.95 1.78
N PHE A 324 14.31 -8.58 0.95
CA PHE A 324 14.14 -8.53 -0.50
C PHE A 324 13.96 -9.94 -1.10
N GLN A 325 14.83 -10.87 -0.71
CA GLN A 325 14.80 -12.26 -1.13
C GLN A 325 13.52 -12.95 -0.65
N LEU A 326 13.16 -12.74 0.61
CA LEU A 326 11.93 -13.26 1.20
C LEU A 326 10.68 -12.69 0.50
N GLY A 327 10.68 -11.41 0.15
CA GLY A 327 9.58 -10.80 -0.62
C GLY A 327 9.42 -11.39 -2.02
N LEU A 328 10.52 -11.69 -2.71
CA LEU A 328 10.49 -12.34 -4.03
C LEU A 328 9.96 -13.78 -3.93
N TRP A 329 10.45 -14.55 -2.96
CA TRP A 329 9.98 -15.91 -2.69
C TRP A 329 8.51 -15.95 -2.26
N ALA A 330 8.08 -15.04 -1.38
CA ALA A 330 6.69 -14.94 -0.96
C ALA A 330 5.77 -14.61 -2.14
N THR A 331 6.16 -13.64 -2.98
CA THR A 331 5.40 -13.28 -4.19
C THR A 331 5.30 -14.46 -5.14
N ALA A 332 6.41 -15.17 -5.33
CA ALA A 332 6.45 -16.34 -6.20
C ALA A 332 5.58 -17.49 -5.68
N ALA A 333 5.69 -17.83 -4.40
CA ALA A 333 4.89 -18.85 -3.75
C ALA A 333 3.40 -18.50 -3.79
N LEU A 334 3.03 -17.24 -3.50
CA LEU A 334 1.65 -16.77 -3.58
C LEU A 334 1.10 -16.86 -5.00
N LEU A 335 1.88 -16.47 -6.01
CA LEU A 335 1.46 -16.60 -7.41
C LEU A 335 1.22 -18.07 -7.77
N ILE A 336 2.13 -18.98 -7.40
CA ILE A 336 1.95 -20.43 -7.60
C ILE A 336 0.66 -20.92 -6.92
N ILE A 337 0.44 -20.55 -5.66
CA ILE A 337 -0.77 -20.93 -4.92
C ILE A 337 -2.02 -20.38 -5.62
N VAL A 338 -2.02 -19.12 -6.06
CA VAL A 338 -3.15 -18.51 -6.78
C VAL A 338 -3.44 -19.27 -8.07
N LEU A 339 -2.42 -19.68 -8.82
CA LEU A 339 -2.57 -20.46 -10.05
C LEU A 339 -3.13 -21.86 -9.78
N PHE A 340 -2.65 -22.56 -8.76
CA PHE A 340 -3.22 -23.85 -8.36
C PHE A 340 -4.68 -23.74 -7.91
N LEU A 341 -5.00 -22.67 -7.20
CA LEU A 341 -6.35 -22.43 -6.69
C LEU A 341 -7.32 -21.98 -7.79
N ASP A 342 -6.85 -21.32 -8.83
CA ASP A 342 -7.68 -20.86 -9.95
C ASP A 342 -7.72 -21.91 -11.08
N ARG A 343 -8.88 -22.57 -11.24
CA ARG A 343 -9.10 -23.59 -12.28
C ARG A 343 -9.08 -23.02 -13.70
N SER A 344 -9.24 -21.70 -13.85
CA SER A 344 -9.14 -20.99 -15.13
C SER A 344 -7.72 -20.51 -15.44
N SER A 345 -6.73 -20.90 -14.64
CA SER A 345 -5.34 -20.55 -14.89
C SER A 345 -4.75 -21.38 -16.03
N TRP A 346 -3.77 -20.78 -16.72
CA TRP A 346 -2.96 -21.43 -17.75
C TRP A 346 -2.23 -22.70 -17.24
N LEU A 347 -2.13 -22.89 -15.92
CA LEU A 347 -1.57 -24.10 -15.31
C LEU A 347 -2.47 -25.33 -15.53
N HIS A 348 -3.78 -25.12 -15.69
CA HIS A 348 -4.76 -26.16 -15.98
C HIS A 348 -5.10 -26.26 -17.48
N ASP A 349 -4.51 -25.40 -18.32
CA ASP A 349 -4.70 -25.46 -19.77
C ASP A 349 -3.90 -26.62 -20.37
N SER A 350 -4.43 -27.23 -21.43
CA SER A 350 -3.81 -28.38 -22.12
C SER A 350 -2.46 -28.06 -22.80
N LYS A 351 -2.06 -26.78 -22.87
CA LYS A 351 -0.77 -26.31 -23.40
C LYS A 351 -0.19 -25.22 -22.46
N PRO A 352 0.44 -25.59 -21.35
CA PRO A 352 0.94 -24.63 -20.37
C PRO A 352 2.11 -23.83 -20.95
N ASP A 353 2.15 -22.54 -20.64
CA ASP A 353 3.28 -21.67 -21.00
C ASP A 353 4.50 -21.97 -20.10
N LEU A 354 5.44 -22.75 -20.63
CA LEU A 354 6.60 -23.30 -19.91
C LEU A 354 7.62 -22.24 -19.47
N LEU A 355 7.55 -21.00 -19.98
CA LEU A 355 8.43 -19.91 -19.54
C LEU A 355 8.21 -19.54 -18.07
N ILE A 356 6.98 -19.67 -17.58
CA ILE A 356 6.61 -19.27 -16.22
C ILE A 356 7.12 -20.27 -15.17
N PRO A 357 6.92 -21.61 -15.31
CA PRO A 357 7.55 -22.61 -14.44
C PRO A 357 9.08 -22.54 -14.42
N VAL A 358 9.70 -22.27 -15.57
CA VAL A 358 11.16 -22.13 -15.68
C VAL A 358 11.65 -20.91 -14.91
N GLY A 359 10.94 -19.79 -15.00
CA GLY A 359 11.19 -18.60 -14.19
C GLY A 359 11.04 -18.81 -12.68
N PHE A 360 10.15 -19.71 -12.26
CA PHE A 360 10.02 -20.10 -10.85
C PHE A 360 11.13 -21.04 -10.39
N LEU A 361 11.55 -21.97 -11.25
CA LEU A 361 12.67 -22.87 -10.98
C LEU A 361 13.99 -22.10 -10.81
N THR A 362 14.24 -21.09 -11.65
CA THR A 362 15.41 -20.21 -11.51
C THR A 362 15.39 -19.41 -10.21
N LEU A 363 14.21 -18.98 -9.76
CA LEU A 363 13.98 -18.31 -8.46
C LEU A 363 14.35 -19.18 -7.25
N GLY A 364 13.98 -20.47 -7.30
CA GLY A 364 14.28 -21.43 -6.24
C GLY A 364 15.75 -21.87 -6.20
N LEU A 365 16.41 -21.93 -7.37
CA LEU A 365 17.78 -22.45 -7.48
C LEU A 365 18.86 -21.37 -7.27
N VAL A 366 18.65 -20.14 -7.74
CA VAL A 366 19.74 -19.16 -7.84
C VAL A 366 19.83 -18.24 -6.61
N LEU A 367 18.72 -17.93 -5.94
CA LEU A 367 18.72 -17.10 -4.73
C LEU A 367 19.48 -17.73 -3.54
N PRO A 368 19.33 -19.03 -3.23
CA PRO A 368 20.12 -19.66 -2.17
C PRO A 368 21.62 -19.69 -2.48
N GLN A 369 22.00 -19.80 -3.76
CA GLN A 369 23.40 -19.75 -4.20
C GLN A 369 24.01 -18.35 -3.99
N TYR A 370 23.27 -17.29 -4.29
CA TYR A 370 23.69 -15.91 -3.98
C TYR A 370 23.96 -15.74 -2.48
N VAL A 371 23.04 -16.19 -1.63
CA VAL A 371 23.19 -16.10 -0.17
C VAL A 371 24.43 -16.87 0.29
N ALA A 372 24.63 -18.09 -0.21
CA ALA A 372 25.78 -18.90 0.13
C ALA A 372 27.08 -18.20 -0.29
N HIS A 373 27.11 -17.63 -1.50
CA HIS A 373 28.26 -16.90 -2.03
C HIS A 373 28.56 -15.61 -1.24
N ALA A 374 27.54 -14.79 -0.93
CA ALA A 374 27.67 -13.59 -0.13
C ALA A 374 28.20 -13.90 1.29
N ARG A 375 27.73 -14.99 1.92
CA ARG A 375 28.24 -15.45 3.22
C ARG A 375 29.68 -15.94 3.15
N LEU A 376 30.09 -16.60 2.06
CA LEU A 376 31.47 -17.03 1.84
C LEU A 376 32.41 -15.83 1.69
N ILE A 377 32.02 -14.82 0.91
CA ILE A 377 32.79 -13.57 0.78
C ILE A 377 32.86 -12.84 2.14
N GLY A 378 31.74 -12.70 2.85
CA GLY A 378 31.73 -12.06 4.17
C GLY A 378 32.63 -12.75 5.19
N ARG A 379 32.68 -14.09 5.19
CA ARG A 379 33.61 -14.86 6.04
C ARG A 379 35.06 -14.74 5.58
N ALA A 380 35.32 -14.73 4.27
CA ALA A 380 36.67 -14.54 3.75
C ALA A 380 37.22 -13.15 4.12
N VAL A 381 36.44 -12.09 3.91
CA VAL A 381 36.81 -10.70 4.28
C VAL A 381 36.94 -10.55 5.81
N GLY A 382 36.03 -11.14 6.58
CA GLY A 382 36.11 -11.15 8.05
C GLY A 382 37.33 -11.89 8.60
N ASN A 383 37.82 -12.92 7.91
CA ASN A 383 39.05 -13.62 8.28
C ASN A 383 40.34 -12.88 7.87
N PHE A 384 40.28 -11.96 6.90
CA PHE A 384 41.39 -11.05 6.57
C PHE A 384 41.44 -9.82 7.49
N ALA A 385 40.30 -9.42 8.08
CA ALA A 385 40.23 -8.45 9.16
C ALA A 385 40.52 -9.13 10.52
N GLY A 386 41.76 -9.58 10.72
CA GLY A 386 42.25 -10.00 12.04
C GLY A 386 42.13 -8.88 13.08
N PRO A 387 42.16 -9.20 14.39
CA PRO A 387 41.85 -8.26 15.46
C PRO A 387 42.76 -7.03 15.38
N ARG A 388 42.14 -5.84 15.30
CA ARG A 388 42.78 -4.56 15.58
C ARG A 388 42.18 -3.97 16.84
#